data_AF-A0AAV2NYX5-F1
#
_entry.id   AF-A0AAV2NYX5-F1
#
_cell.length_a   1.000
_cell.length_b   1.000
_cell.length_c   1.000
_cell.angle_alpha   90.00
_cell.angle_beta   90.00
_cell.angle_gamma   90.00
#
_symmetry.space_group_name_H-M   'P 1'
#
loop_
_entity.id
_entity.type
_entity.pdbx_description
1 polymer ?
#
loop_
_entity_poly.entity_id
_entity_poly.type
_entity_poly.pdbx_seq_one_letter_code
_entity_poly.pdbx_strand_id
1 'polypeptide(L)'
;MNCPDMANTGLLILTNPARVRRLLPVIKKHVLKTLYIQYLPEKNIFAPGNYNVAISQQRGPQYSKNIADIYVNTSTIASRLDIRVLLTNMKQPGRSTINTKKPVEIVIFDQTCSKKEADAFIQDCLANTSMDYSFVSCNYDQEQNDHKDAEYAVQNVTTYKNVVLGGTFDRLHNGHKILLSEAALRCTEKLTVGVTDTNMLSGKLLWELIQPCTQRIIGVKEFLEDIDSSITYNVVPINDLYGPTKEDPTFEMIVVSEETKRGGDKINELRLQKNLSKLDIYVVELAADECCNEIEETKISSSNHRIRLLGTRLQAPRINDKPLKPYIIGLTGGIASGKSSVAEKLEKLGAGLVNCDKLAHDLYLPGKDCFHAILEHFGSSILNSDGFINRKLLGDIVFNNKEQLENLNKLIWPLILQEAKKEIDILYSKGYNIIVMEAAVLIQAKWQNVCHEIWTCIIPQNEAIKRIMIRNELSEEAAKLRIEIQPNNTEQVKEANVVICTLWSHEFTLEQVERAWRELTAALAKELK
;
A
#
# COMPACT_ATOMS: atom_id res chain seq x y z
N MET A 1 2.74 -32.94 11.75
CA MET A 1 3.88 -32.21 12.38
C MET A 1 3.43 -30.78 12.56
N ASN A 2 3.21 -30.37 13.81
CA ASN A 2 2.72 -29.04 14.16
C ASN A 2 3.71 -27.99 13.64
N CYS A 3 3.21 -27.01 12.89
CA CYS A 3 3.96 -25.79 12.65
C CYS A 3 4.25 -25.18 14.04
N PRO A 4 5.50 -24.81 14.39
CA PRO A 4 5.71 -24.04 15.62
C PRO A 4 4.88 -22.75 15.51
N ASP A 5 4.09 -22.44 16.54
CA ASP A 5 3.31 -21.19 16.59
C ASP A 5 4.25 -20.01 16.34
N MET A 6 4.04 -19.30 15.23
CA MET A 6 4.83 -18.12 14.88
C MET A 6 4.47 -16.97 15.82
N ALA A 7 5.49 -16.30 16.35
CA ALA A 7 5.31 -15.11 17.18
C ALA A 7 4.83 -13.92 16.34
N ASN A 8 3.87 -13.14 16.83
CA ASN A 8 3.48 -11.89 16.20
C ASN A 8 4.62 -10.87 16.24
N THR A 9 5.35 -10.84 17.36
CA THR A 9 6.37 -9.83 17.65
C THR A 9 7.69 -10.50 18.01
N GLY A 10 8.72 -10.21 17.22
CA GLY A 10 10.10 -10.63 17.52
C GLY A 10 11.01 -9.45 17.83
N LEU A 11 12.06 -9.69 18.61
CA LEU A 11 13.18 -8.78 18.84
C LEU A 11 14.47 -9.46 18.36
N LEU A 12 15.15 -8.86 17.40
CA LEU A 12 16.49 -9.26 16.96
C LEU A 12 17.53 -8.40 17.67
N ILE A 13 18.40 -9.03 18.43
CA ILE A 13 19.63 -8.43 18.94
C ILE A 13 20.73 -8.67 17.91
N LEU A 14 21.23 -7.57 17.36
CA LEU A 14 22.12 -7.58 16.20
C LEU A 14 23.43 -6.89 16.54
N THR A 15 24.54 -7.54 16.23
CA THR A 15 25.90 -7.01 16.44
C THR A 15 26.60 -6.60 15.15
N ASN A 16 26.16 -7.12 14.00
CA ASN A 16 26.66 -6.69 12.69
C ASN A 16 25.52 -6.59 11.64
N PRO A 17 25.28 -5.43 10.99
CA PRO A 17 24.25 -5.26 9.97
C PRO A 17 24.30 -6.26 8.81
N ALA A 18 25.49 -6.73 8.43
CA ALA A 18 25.67 -7.69 7.35
C ALA A 18 25.08 -9.07 7.68
N ARG A 19 24.97 -9.42 8.98
CA ARG A 19 24.43 -10.71 9.42
C ARG A 19 22.93 -10.82 9.21
N VAL A 20 22.21 -9.70 9.09
CA VAL A 20 20.75 -9.69 8.92
C VAL A 20 20.30 -10.51 7.72
N ARG A 21 21.00 -10.41 6.57
CA ARG A 21 20.69 -11.19 5.35
C ARG A 21 20.70 -12.69 5.61
N ARG A 22 21.63 -13.16 6.45
CA ARG A 22 21.78 -14.60 6.79
C ARG A 22 20.74 -15.06 7.81
N LEU A 23 20.21 -14.15 8.63
CA LEU A 23 19.17 -14.44 9.62
C LEU A 23 17.75 -14.41 9.03
N LEU A 24 17.55 -13.88 7.82
CA LEU A 24 16.23 -13.79 7.18
C LEU A 24 15.45 -15.12 7.17
N PRO A 25 16.04 -16.30 6.87
CA PRO A 25 15.31 -17.57 6.89
C PRO A 25 14.80 -17.94 8.28
N VAL A 26 15.59 -17.67 9.32
CA VAL A 26 15.23 -17.91 10.72
C VAL A 26 14.10 -16.96 11.12
N ILE A 27 14.27 -15.66 10.86
CA ILE A 27 13.27 -14.63 11.14
C ILE A 27 11.92 -14.99 10.49
N LYS A 28 11.92 -15.40 9.21
CA LYS A 28 10.70 -15.79 8.47
C LYS A 28 9.96 -16.97 9.10
N LYS A 29 10.67 -17.88 9.77
CA LYS A 29 10.08 -19.06 10.39
C LYS A 29 9.43 -18.75 11.74
N HIS A 30 9.90 -17.69 12.41
CA HIS A 30 9.56 -17.42 13.80
C HIS A 30 8.72 -16.17 14.02
N VAL A 31 8.78 -15.18 13.12
CA VAL A 31 8.12 -13.88 13.30
C VAL A 31 7.10 -13.65 12.19
N LEU A 32 5.89 -13.21 12.57
CA LEU A 32 4.74 -13.07 11.68
C LEU A 32 4.41 -11.62 11.31
N LYS A 33 4.48 -10.66 12.26
CA LYS A 33 3.99 -9.29 12.02
C LYS A 33 5.05 -8.22 12.18
N THR A 34 5.70 -8.12 13.33
CA THR A 34 6.64 -7.03 13.64
C THR A 34 7.97 -7.60 14.11
N LEU A 35 9.07 -7.11 13.54
CA LEU A 35 10.43 -7.41 13.99
C LEU A 35 11.08 -6.12 14.46
N TYR A 36 11.30 -6.02 15.77
CA TYR A 36 12.18 -5.02 16.34
C TYR A 36 13.63 -5.45 16.15
N ILE A 37 14.51 -4.50 15.88
CA ILE A 37 15.95 -4.73 15.79
C ILE A 37 16.64 -3.77 16.75
N GLN A 38 17.31 -4.32 17.76
CA GLN A 38 18.23 -3.57 18.60
C GLN A 38 19.64 -3.85 18.11
N TYR A 39 20.28 -2.84 17.53
CA TYR A 39 21.66 -2.93 17.08
C TYR A 39 22.63 -2.53 18.20
N LEU A 40 23.59 -3.41 18.49
CA LEU A 40 24.61 -3.31 19.54
C LEU A 40 25.95 -3.74 18.92
N PRO A 41 26.79 -2.83 18.39
CA PRO A 41 27.96 -3.17 17.57
C PRO A 41 29.11 -3.95 18.26
N GLU A 42 28.91 -4.46 19.48
CA GLU A 42 29.95 -5.14 20.25
C GLU A 42 30.18 -6.60 19.83
N LYS A 43 31.45 -7.01 19.80
CA LYS A 43 31.86 -8.37 19.39
C LYS A 43 31.39 -9.47 20.35
N ASN A 44 31.12 -9.16 21.61
CA ASN A 44 30.54 -10.11 22.57
C ASN A 44 29.65 -9.37 23.59
N ILE A 45 28.34 -9.42 23.36
CA ILE A 45 27.32 -8.79 24.20
C ILE A 45 27.10 -9.53 25.53
N PHE A 46 27.58 -10.76 25.67
CA PHE A 46 27.39 -11.59 26.85
C PHE A 46 28.59 -11.56 27.81
N ALA A 47 29.69 -10.86 27.45
CA ALA A 47 30.84 -10.76 28.33
C ALA A 47 30.54 -9.91 29.59
N PRO A 48 31.04 -10.30 30.78
CA PRO A 48 30.77 -9.57 32.03
C PRO A 48 31.23 -8.11 31.94
N GLY A 49 30.33 -7.16 32.18
CA GLY A 49 30.64 -5.72 32.19
C GLY A 49 30.57 -5.02 30.82
N ASN A 50 30.61 -5.75 29.70
CA ASN A 50 30.50 -5.16 28.36
C ASN A 50 29.13 -4.50 28.12
N TYR A 51 28.07 -5.09 28.68
CA TYR A 51 26.71 -4.58 28.50
C TYR A 51 26.53 -3.11 28.90
N ASN A 52 27.08 -2.72 30.05
CA ASN A 52 26.94 -1.35 30.58
C ASN A 52 27.92 -0.37 29.91
N VAL A 53 29.06 -0.86 29.40
CA VAL A 53 30.06 -0.03 28.70
C VAL A 53 29.56 0.31 27.29
N ALA A 54 28.96 -0.64 26.57
CA ALA A 54 28.38 -0.47 25.24
C ALA A 54 27.43 0.72 25.11
N ILE A 55 26.60 0.92 26.15
CA ILE A 55 25.52 1.92 26.17
C ILE A 55 26.08 3.32 26.52
N SER A 56 27.22 3.40 27.20
CA SER A 56 27.77 4.66 27.74
C SER A 56 28.41 5.61 26.73
N GLN A 57 28.75 5.12 25.52
CA GLN A 57 29.53 5.89 24.52
C GLN A 57 28.74 6.31 23.27
N GLN A 58 27.42 6.06 23.22
CA GLN A 58 26.68 6.13 21.97
C GLN A 58 26.34 7.58 21.58
N ARG A 59 26.93 8.05 20.48
CA ARG A 59 26.44 9.20 19.71
C ARG A 59 25.46 8.63 18.67
N GLY A 60 24.23 9.15 18.56
CA GLY A 60 23.21 8.56 17.69
C GLY A 60 23.58 8.55 16.20
N PRO A 61 23.86 9.72 15.57
CA PRO A 61 23.95 9.82 14.11
C PRO A 61 25.12 9.08 13.44
N GLN A 62 26.15 8.69 14.18
CA GLN A 62 27.28 7.89 13.67
C GLN A 62 26.86 6.50 13.18
N TYR A 63 25.71 5.98 13.63
CA TYR A 63 25.15 4.70 13.19
C TYR A 63 24.14 4.80 12.04
N SER A 64 23.92 6.01 11.49
CA SER A 64 23.01 6.28 10.37
C SER A 64 23.16 5.26 9.23
N LYS A 65 24.39 5.08 8.74
CA LYS A 65 24.67 4.15 7.65
C LYS A 65 24.38 2.69 8.02
N ASN A 66 24.69 2.25 9.24
CA ASN A 66 24.36 0.89 9.70
C ASN A 66 22.85 0.66 9.73
N ILE A 67 22.07 1.66 10.17
CA ILE A 67 20.61 1.58 10.23
C ILE A 67 20.03 1.52 8.81
N ALA A 68 20.55 2.33 7.90
CA ALA A 68 20.18 2.26 6.48
C ALA A 68 20.48 0.87 5.90
N ASP A 69 21.67 0.32 6.14
CA ASP A 69 22.07 -1.01 5.69
C ASP A 69 21.13 -2.11 6.23
N ILE A 70 20.69 -2.03 7.50
CA ILE A 70 19.71 -2.97 8.07
C ILE A 70 18.39 -2.93 7.30
N TYR A 71 17.86 -1.73 7.02
CA TYR A 71 16.62 -1.59 6.25
C TYR A 71 16.77 -2.07 4.81
N VAL A 72 17.90 -1.78 4.14
CA VAL A 72 18.16 -2.29 2.78
C VAL A 72 18.23 -3.83 2.79
N ASN A 73 18.97 -4.40 3.74
CA ASN A 73 19.18 -5.85 3.86
C ASN A 73 17.92 -6.65 4.26
N THR A 74 16.88 -5.97 4.77
CA THR A 74 15.60 -6.59 5.13
C THR A 74 14.49 -6.36 4.08
N SER A 75 14.77 -5.65 2.98
CA SER A 75 13.79 -5.32 1.93
C SER A 75 13.04 -6.56 1.39
N THR A 76 13.76 -7.67 1.18
CA THR A 76 13.20 -8.94 0.67
C THR A 76 12.16 -9.59 1.58
N ILE A 77 12.13 -9.23 2.86
CA ILE A 77 11.18 -9.76 3.86
C ILE A 77 10.20 -8.71 4.38
N ALA A 78 10.49 -7.42 4.15
CA ALA A 78 9.71 -6.28 4.63
C ALA A 78 8.29 -6.25 4.05
N SER A 79 8.05 -6.91 2.91
CA SER A 79 6.70 -7.07 2.34
C SER A 79 5.77 -7.90 3.22
N ARG A 80 6.32 -8.74 4.11
CA ARG A 80 5.56 -9.56 5.08
C ARG A 80 5.73 -9.10 6.52
N LEU A 81 6.85 -8.46 6.84
CA LEU A 81 7.21 -8.06 8.20
C LEU A 81 7.43 -6.55 8.33
N ASP A 82 6.83 -5.98 9.36
CA ASP A 82 7.10 -4.60 9.76
C ASP A 82 8.41 -4.54 10.56
N ILE A 83 9.50 -4.19 9.88
CA ILE A 83 10.84 -4.03 10.48
C ILE A 83 10.96 -2.66 11.17
N ARG A 84 11.42 -2.63 12.42
CA ARG A 84 11.62 -1.40 13.21
C ARG A 84 12.98 -1.43 13.92
N VAL A 85 13.90 -0.56 13.54
CA VAL A 85 15.20 -0.43 14.19
C VAL A 85 15.09 0.54 15.37
N LEU A 86 15.40 0.08 16.58
CA LEU A 86 15.25 0.86 17.80
C LEU A 86 16.42 1.84 17.97
N LEU A 87 16.10 3.12 18.16
CA LEU A 87 17.06 4.22 18.24
C LEU A 87 17.21 4.80 19.66
N THR A 88 16.23 4.58 20.55
CA THR A 88 16.22 5.16 21.91
C THR A 88 17.55 4.94 22.64
N ASN A 89 18.01 3.67 22.69
CA ASN A 89 19.24 3.30 23.41
C ASN A 89 20.50 3.81 22.69
N MET A 90 20.42 4.13 21.40
CA MET A 90 21.51 4.73 20.62
C MET A 90 21.70 6.22 20.87
N LYS A 91 20.66 6.89 21.34
CA LYS A 91 20.67 8.34 21.60
C LYS A 91 20.88 8.69 23.06
N GLN A 92 20.54 7.79 23.98
CA GLN A 92 20.52 8.04 25.43
C GLN A 92 21.59 7.19 26.13
N PRO A 93 22.82 7.71 26.29
CA PRO A 93 23.86 6.98 27.01
C PRO A 93 23.44 6.75 28.47
N GLY A 94 23.46 5.49 28.91
CA GLY A 94 23.06 5.04 30.25
C GLY A 94 21.68 4.38 30.37
N ARG A 95 20.85 4.37 29.33
CA ARG A 95 19.56 3.64 29.34
C ARG A 95 19.74 2.22 28.78
N SER A 96 19.70 1.21 29.65
CA SER A 96 19.87 -0.21 29.28
C SER A 96 18.59 -0.90 28.85
N THR A 97 17.44 -0.35 29.23
CA THR A 97 16.16 -1.00 28.99
C THR A 97 15.62 -0.73 27.59
N ILE A 98 15.60 -1.77 26.77
CA ILE A 98 14.84 -1.91 25.53
C ILE A 98 13.35 -1.91 25.87
N ASN A 99 12.65 -0.90 25.37
CA ASN A 99 11.21 -0.79 25.49
C ASN A 99 10.60 -0.80 24.10
N THR A 100 9.61 -1.66 23.89
CA THR A 100 8.85 -1.73 22.64
C THR A 100 7.39 -1.47 22.94
N LYS A 101 6.59 -0.93 22.01
CA LYS A 101 5.15 -0.76 22.29
C LYS A 101 4.39 -2.08 22.35
N LYS A 102 4.82 -3.08 21.56
CA LYS A 102 4.21 -4.41 21.51
C LYS A 102 5.02 -5.39 22.35
N PRO A 103 4.41 -6.20 23.22
CA PRO A 103 5.14 -7.22 23.97
C PRO A 103 5.94 -8.14 23.05
N VAL A 104 7.20 -8.39 23.42
CA VAL A 104 8.08 -9.28 22.67
C VAL A 104 7.76 -10.73 23.02
N GLU A 105 7.47 -11.53 22.00
CA GLU A 105 7.14 -12.96 22.13
C GLU A 105 8.35 -13.86 21.82
N ILE A 106 9.28 -13.39 21.00
CA ILE A 106 10.52 -14.12 20.69
C ILE A 106 11.73 -13.19 20.61
N VAL A 107 12.86 -13.62 21.18
CA VAL A 107 14.15 -12.93 21.07
C VAL A 107 15.11 -13.74 20.19
N ILE A 108 15.71 -13.11 19.19
CA ILE A 108 16.66 -13.73 18.27
C ILE A 108 18.01 -13.06 18.51
N PHE A 109 19.05 -13.85 18.77
CA PHE A 109 20.42 -13.35 18.92
C PHE A 109 21.24 -13.74 17.68
N ASP A 110 22.00 -12.78 17.14
CA ASP A 110 22.94 -13.03 16.04
C ASP A 110 24.28 -13.64 16.49
N GLN A 111 24.37 -14.01 17.77
CA GLN A 111 25.48 -14.70 18.41
C GLN A 111 24.96 -15.93 19.17
N THR A 112 25.83 -16.90 19.42
CA THR A 112 25.54 -18.02 20.33
C THR A 112 25.52 -17.57 21.77
N CYS A 113 24.52 -18.04 22.50
CA CYS A 113 24.42 -17.84 23.94
C CYS A 113 23.83 -19.08 24.61
N SER A 114 24.23 -19.29 25.87
CA SER A 114 23.57 -20.22 26.77
C SER A 114 22.21 -19.67 27.21
N LYS A 115 21.35 -20.56 27.71
CA LYS A 115 20.05 -20.16 28.28
C LYS A 115 20.21 -19.15 29.42
N LYS A 116 21.20 -19.35 30.28
CA LYS A 116 21.48 -18.45 31.41
C LYS A 116 21.84 -17.03 30.96
N GLU A 117 22.63 -16.90 29.90
CA GLU A 117 23.02 -15.60 29.33
C GLU A 117 21.85 -14.91 28.64
N ALA A 118 21.03 -15.66 27.89
CA ALA A 118 19.82 -15.14 27.27
C ALA A 118 18.81 -14.64 28.32
N ASP A 119 18.53 -15.46 29.33
CA ASP A 119 17.59 -15.14 30.41
C ASP A 119 18.07 -13.89 31.19
N ALA A 120 19.37 -13.79 31.49
CA ALA A 120 19.96 -12.63 32.15
C ALA A 120 19.84 -11.35 31.30
N PHE A 121 20.20 -11.42 30.01
CA PHE A 121 20.03 -10.29 29.09
C PHE A 121 18.57 -9.83 29.06
N ILE A 122 17.63 -10.77 28.92
CA ILE A 122 16.21 -10.44 28.78
C ILE A 122 15.69 -9.80 30.06
N GLN A 123 16.03 -10.35 31.22
CA GLN A 123 15.63 -9.81 32.52
C GLN A 123 16.21 -8.41 32.78
N ASP A 124 17.46 -8.17 32.41
CA ASP A 124 18.15 -6.91 32.69
C ASP A 124 17.77 -5.81 31.68
N CYS A 125 17.41 -6.19 30.45
CA CYS A 125 17.39 -5.26 29.32
C CYS A 125 16.04 -5.12 28.66
N LEU A 126 15.08 -6.04 28.85
CA LEU A 126 13.82 -5.99 28.12
C LEU A 126 12.66 -5.64 29.06
N ALA A 127 12.01 -4.49 28.82
CA ALA A 127 10.92 -4.01 29.68
C ALA A 127 9.63 -4.84 29.55
N ASN A 128 9.39 -5.44 28.38
CA ASN A 128 8.07 -5.96 28.02
C ASN A 128 8.13 -7.29 27.23
N THR A 129 8.23 -8.39 27.96
CA THR A 129 8.11 -9.76 27.41
C THR A 129 6.71 -10.34 27.59
N SER A 130 6.29 -11.19 26.66
CA SER A 130 5.15 -12.10 26.88
C SER A 130 5.48 -13.11 28.00
N MET A 131 4.45 -13.65 28.66
CA MET A 131 4.64 -14.69 29.71
C MET A 131 5.31 -15.96 29.14
N ASP A 132 5.08 -16.27 27.86
CA ASP A 132 5.57 -17.47 27.17
C ASP A 132 6.64 -17.14 26.12
N TYR A 133 7.61 -16.27 26.44
CA TYR A 133 8.65 -15.89 25.47
C TYR A 133 9.62 -17.06 25.17
N SER A 134 10.16 -17.07 23.94
CA SER A 134 11.20 -18.01 23.51
C SER A 134 12.43 -17.28 22.98
N PHE A 135 13.57 -17.96 22.87
CA PHE A 135 14.75 -17.39 22.23
C PHE A 135 15.41 -18.34 21.22
N VAL A 136 16.08 -17.76 20.23
CA VAL A 136 16.90 -18.47 19.23
C VAL A 136 18.27 -17.82 19.17
N SER A 137 19.32 -18.61 19.34
CA SER A 137 20.70 -18.15 19.13
C SER A 137 21.29 -18.82 17.89
N CYS A 138 22.15 -18.10 17.18
CA CYS A 138 22.68 -18.52 15.90
C CYS A 138 24.20 -18.69 15.98
N ASN A 139 24.70 -19.92 15.74
CA ASN A 139 26.13 -20.21 15.67
C ASN A 139 26.63 -19.95 14.25
N TYR A 140 27.46 -18.92 14.10
CA TYR A 140 28.10 -18.60 12.82
C TYR A 140 29.53 -18.14 13.02
N ASP A 141 30.35 -19.00 13.64
CA ASP A 141 31.81 -18.96 13.53
C ASP A 141 32.26 -19.85 12.36
N GLN A 142 32.08 -19.35 11.13
CA GLN A 142 32.95 -19.76 10.01
C GLN A 142 33.36 -18.51 9.24
N GLU A 143 34.62 -18.16 9.44
CA GLU A 143 35.38 -17.18 8.67
C GLU A 143 35.28 -17.49 7.17
N GLN A 144 34.58 -16.63 6.44
CA GLN A 144 35.09 -16.14 5.17
C GLN A 144 35.21 -14.64 5.30
N ASN A 145 36.36 -14.11 4.86
CA ASN A 145 36.79 -12.72 4.86
C ASN A 145 35.76 -11.75 4.23
N ASP A 146 34.65 -11.50 4.90
CA ASP A 146 33.83 -10.30 4.75
C ASP A 146 34.17 -9.29 5.86
N HIS A 147 35.41 -9.34 6.38
CA HIS A 147 36.04 -8.18 7.01
C HIS A 147 36.36 -7.13 5.95
N LYS A 148 35.31 -6.56 5.34
CA LYS A 148 35.28 -5.11 5.30
C LYS A 148 34.64 -4.71 6.61
N ASP A 149 35.45 -4.71 7.67
CA ASP A 149 35.21 -3.82 8.79
C ASP A 149 35.14 -2.44 8.14
N ALA A 150 33.92 -1.99 7.82
CA ALA A 150 33.72 -0.60 7.53
C ALA A 150 34.05 0.09 8.86
N GLU A 151 35.31 0.52 9.02
CA GLU A 151 35.62 1.63 9.90
C GLU A 151 34.78 2.79 9.40
N TYR A 152 33.56 2.89 9.93
CA TYR A 152 32.72 4.05 9.73
C TYR A 152 33.45 5.16 10.47
N ALA A 153 34.20 5.96 9.71
CA ALA A 153 34.89 7.12 10.23
C ALA A 153 33.91 7.91 11.09
N VAL A 154 34.28 8.15 12.35
CA VAL A 154 33.52 8.97 13.30
C VAL A 154 33.50 10.39 12.75
N GLN A 155 32.56 10.67 11.85
CA GLN A 155 32.27 12.04 11.46
C GLN A 155 31.68 12.73 12.69
N ASN A 156 32.13 13.95 12.97
CA ASN A 156 31.48 14.80 13.96
C ASN A 156 30.08 15.15 13.44
N VAL A 157 29.08 14.33 13.77
CA VAL A 157 27.73 14.57 13.32
C VAL A 157 27.01 15.46 14.32
N THR A 158 26.52 16.59 13.82
CA THR A 158 25.72 17.57 14.58
C THR A 158 24.32 17.03 14.84
N THR A 159 23.79 17.36 16.02
CA THR A 159 22.39 17.13 16.41
C THR A 159 21.71 18.47 16.66
N TYR A 160 20.40 18.50 16.46
CA TYR A 160 19.58 19.70 16.48
C TYR A 160 18.37 19.49 17.40
N LYS A 161 17.91 20.56 18.05
CA LYS A 161 16.73 20.51 18.91
C LYS A 161 15.48 20.24 18.10
N ASN A 162 15.30 21.01 17.02
CA ASN A 162 14.09 20.98 16.20
C ASN A 162 14.44 20.59 14.76
N VAL A 163 14.07 19.36 14.39
CA VAL A 163 14.26 18.80 13.05
C VAL A 163 12.93 18.71 12.34
N VAL A 164 12.91 18.93 11.03
CA VAL A 164 11.73 18.80 10.20
C VAL A 164 11.98 17.91 8.98
N LEU A 165 10.96 17.18 8.55
CA LEU A 165 10.94 16.56 7.22
C LEU A 165 9.51 16.56 6.66
N GLY A 166 9.40 16.29 5.36
CA GLY A 166 8.11 16.18 4.67
C GLY A 166 8.11 15.06 3.66
N GLY A 167 6.94 14.51 3.39
CA GLY A 167 6.79 13.42 2.44
C GLY A 167 5.35 12.93 2.33
N THR A 168 5.13 11.97 1.44
CA THR A 168 3.81 11.36 1.29
C THR A 168 3.58 10.24 2.29
N PHE A 169 4.60 9.45 2.63
CA PHE A 169 4.49 8.40 3.66
C PHE A 169 3.30 7.44 3.42
N ASP A 170 3.04 7.12 2.14
CA ASP A 170 2.05 6.11 1.76
C ASP A 170 2.63 4.73 2.08
N ARG A 171 1.94 3.96 2.93
CA ARG A 171 2.31 2.61 3.39
C ARG A 171 3.81 2.49 3.70
N LEU A 172 4.21 2.91 4.91
CA LEU A 172 5.61 3.00 5.33
C LEU A 172 6.44 1.78 4.92
N HIS A 173 7.30 1.98 3.92
CA HIS A 173 8.28 1.03 3.44
C HIS A 173 9.69 1.43 3.91
N ASN A 174 10.67 0.57 3.66
CA ASN A 174 12.03 0.77 4.18
C ASN A 174 12.67 2.10 3.75
N GLY A 175 12.44 2.57 2.52
CA GLY A 175 12.85 3.94 2.13
C GLY A 175 12.30 5.06 3.04
N HIS A 176 11.01 5.03 3.42
CA HIS A 176 10.46 5.98 4.39
C HIS A 176 11.08 5.80 5.79
N LYS A 177 11.28 4.56 6.21
CA LYS A 177 11.84 4.24 7.53
C LYS A 177 13.27 4.75 7.67
N ILE A 178 14.09 4.62 6.64
CA ILE A 178 15.43 5.22 6.58
C ILE A 178 15.33 6.73 6.74
N LEU A 179 14.51 7.42 5.92
CA LEU A 179 14.33 8.87 5.98
C LEU A 179 13.89 9.36 7.38
N LEU A 180 12.91 8.68 7.98
CA LEU A 180 12.39 9.00 9.31
C LEU A 180 13.42 8.72 10.41
N SER A 181 14.14 7.60 10.32
CA SER A 181 15.21 7.26 11.27
C SER A 181 16.38 8.25 11.20
N GLU A 182 16.79 8.69 10.01
CA GLU A 182 17.84 9.71 9.83
C GLU A 182 17.50 11.04 10.53
N ALA A 183 16.22 11.43 10.47
CA ALA A 183 15.72 12.63 11.14
C ALA A 183 15.62 12.45 12.66
N ALA A 184 15.13 11.30 13.12
CA ALA A 184 15.06 10.99 14.55
C ALA A 184 16.46 10.94 15.19
N LEU A 185 17.46 10.37 14.53
CA LEU A 185 18.85 10.32 15.02
C LEU A 185 19.45 11.70 15.25
N ARG A 186 19.06 12.71 14.45
CA ARG A 186 19.59 14.07 14.51
C ARG A 186 18.77 15.02 15.38
N CYS A 187 17.64 14.57 15.90
CA CYS A 187 16.74 15.36 16.72
C CYS A 187 16.95 15.10 18.22
N THR A 188 17.03 16.14 19.05
CA THR A 188 17.16 16.00 20.51
C THR A 188 15.92 16.41 21.29
N GLU A 189 15.01 17.22 20.73
CA GLU A 189 13.81 17.70 21.44
C GLU A 189 12.51 17.42 20.66
N LYS A 190 12.33 18.00 19.47
CA LYS A 190 11.07 17.92 18.69
C LYS A 190 11.30 17.63 17.20
N LEU A 191 10.69 16.54 16.71
CA LEU A 191 10.67 16.18 15.30
C LEU A 191 9.30 16.50 14.69
N THR A 192 9.27 17.39 13.69
CA THR A 192 8.04 17.70 12.94
C THR A 192 8.03 16.99 11.59
N VAL A 193 6.93 16.30 11.28
CA VAL A 193 6.76 15.58 10.01
C VAL A 193 5.54 16.08 9.26
N GLY A 194 5.77 16.67 8.09
CA GLY A 194 4.72 17.08 7.16
C GLY A 194 4.28 15.91 6.28
N VAL A 195 3.00 15.55 6.35
CA VAL A 195 2.39 14.47 5.57
C VAL A 195 1.51 15.08 4.48
N THR A 196 1.86 14.89 3.20
CA THR A 196 1.13 15.54 2.08
C THR A 196 -0.35 15.14 2.07
N ASP A 197 -1.25 16.12 2.00
CA ASP A 197 -2.69 15.88 1.84
C ASP A 197 -3.05 15.62 0.36
N THR A 198 -4.29 15.18 0.16
CA THR A 198 -4.90 14.72 -1.09
C THR A 198 -4.76 15.73 -2.23
N ASN A 199 -4.82 17.03 -1.94
CA ASN A 199 -4.66 18.10 -2.91
C ASN A 199 -3.27 18.11 -3.60
N MET A 200 -2.26 17.48 -2.99
CA MET A 200 -0.91 17.36 -3.51
C MET A 200 -0.59 15.97 -4.10
N LEU A 201 -1.57 15.06 -4.19
CA LEU A 201 -1.35 13.67 -4.58
C LEU A 201 -1.74 13.33 -6.02
N SER A 202 -2.61 14.12 -6.66
CA SER A 202 -3.22 13.78 -7.96
C SER A 202 -2.22 13.56 -9.11
N GLY A 203 -1.02 14.15 -9.01
CA GLY A 203 0.05 13.95 -10.00
C GLY A 203 0.84 12.64 -9.82
N LYS A 204 0.58 11.85 -8.77
CA LYS A 204 1.33 10.62 -8.49
C LYS A 204 0.74 9.42 -9.21
N LEU A 205 1.61 8.49 -9.60
CA LEU A 205 1.20 7.22 -10.20
C LEU A 205 0.30 6.44 -9.24
N LEU A 206 -0.89 6.04 -9.72
CA LEU A 206 -1.90 5.30 -8.94
C LEU A 206 -2.29 6.00 -7.63
N TRP A 207 -2.37 7.34 -7.63
CA TRP A 207 -2.64 8.11 -6.41
C TRP A 207 -3.95 7.72 -5.71
N GLU A 208 -4.89 7.11 -6.43
CA GLU A 208 -6.15 6.58 -5.91
C GLU A 208 -5.96 5.44 -4.91
N LEU A 209 -4.80 4.75 -4.95
CA LEU A 209 -4.42 3.70 -4.00
C LEU A 209 -3.71 4.25 -2.74
N ILE A 210 -3.40 5.55 -2.69
CA ILE A 210 -2.73 6.16 -1.54
C ILE A 210 -3.68 6.18 -0.34
N GLN A 211 -3.17 5.80 0.84
CA GLN A 211 -3.98 5.82 2.05
C GLN A 211 -4.45 7.25 2.41
N PRO A 212 -5.62 7.40 3.06
CA PRO A 212 -6.06 8.68 3.61
C PRO A 212 -4.99 9.36 4.47
N CYS A 213 -4.90 10.70 4.41
CA CYS A 213 -3.90 11.48 5.13
C CYS A 213 -3.87 11.16 6.63
N THR A 214 -5.04 11.02 7.25
CA THR A 214 -5.20 10.65 8.66
C THR A 214 -4.56 9.30 9.00
N GLN A 215 -4.74 8.27 8.15
CA GLN A 215 -4.12 6.95 8.36
C GLN A 215 -2.60 7.01 8.22
N ARG A 216 -2.09 7.78 7.26
CA ARG A 216 -0.64 7.96 7.06
C ARG A 216 0.00 8.70 8.24
N ILE A 217 -0.65 9.74 8.76
CA ILE A 217 -0.22 10.46 9.97
C ILE A 217 -0.13 9.51 11.16
N ILE A 218 -1.14 8.67 11.38
CA ILE A 218 -1.15 7.66 12.45
C ILE A 218 0.03 6.70 12.26
N GLY A 219 0.21 6.14 11.06
CA GLY A 219 1.31 5.20 10.79
C GLY A 219 2.70 5.81 11.01
N VAL A 220 2.91 7.06 10.58
CA VAL A 220 4.16 7.80 10.82
C VAL A 220 4.41 8.01 12.31
N LYS A 221 3.39 8.50 13.03
CA LYS A 221 3.48 8.76 14.48
C LYS A 221 3.76 7.46 15.25
N GLU A 222 3.02 6.40 14.95
CA GLU A 222 3.19 5.09 15.57
C GLU A 222 4.59 4.51 15.33
N PHE A 223 5.12 4.65 14.10
CA PHE A 223 6.48 4.19 13.79
C PHE A 223 7.53 4.98 14.58
N LEU A 224 7.45 6.31 14.56
CA LEU A 224 8.41 7.20 15.24
C LEU A 224 8.46 6.98 16.75
N GLU A 225 7.29 6.95 17.40
CA GLU A 225 7.16 6.73 18.85
C GLU A 225 7.66 5.35 19.31
N ASP A 226 7.72 4.39 18.38
CA ASP A 226 8.13 3.02 18.68
C ASP A 226 9.64 2.82 18.47
N ILE A 227 10.24 3.49 17.47
CA ILE A 227 11.70 3.45 17.28
C ILE A 227 12.44 4.35 18.28
N ASP A 228 11.86 5.48 18.65
CA ASP A 228 12.48 6.45 19.55
C ASP A 228 11.43 7.12 20.45
N SER A 229 11.53 6.83 21.74
CA SER A 229 10.63 7.40 22.76
C SER A 229 11.24 8.60 23.50
N SER A 230 12.44 9.05 23.12
CA SER A 230 13.16 10.09 23.85
C SER A 230 12.88 11.52 23.37
N ILE A 231 12.10 11.70 22.30
CA ILE A 231 11.79 13.01 21.70
C ILE A 231 10.29 13.18 21.44
N THR A 232 9.86 14.41 21.20
CA THR A 232 8.46 14.74 20.92
C THR A 232 8.19 14.75 19.41
N TYR A 233 7.07 14.18 18.99
CA TYR A 233 6.67 14.14 17.58
C TYR A 233 5.48 15.05 17.29
N ASN A 234 5.60 15.84 16.22
CA ASN A 234 4.52 16.65 15.68
C ASN A 234 4.29 16.25 14.22
N VAL A 235 3.33 15.35 13.98
CA VAL A 235 3.01 14.87 12.63
C VAL A 235 1.76 15.58 12.15
N VAL A 236 1.89 16.38 11.08
CA VAL A 236 0.84 17.31 10.61
C VAL A 236 0.55 17.13 9.13
N PRO A 237 -0.70 17.34 8.68
CA PRO A 237 -1.00 17.39 7.26
C PRO A 237 -0.38 18.64 6.64
N ILE A 238 0.12 18.54 5.40
CA ILE A 238 0.58 19.68 4.61
C ILE A 238 -0.20 19.77 3.30
N ASN A 239 -0.66 20.98 3.00
CA ASN A 239 -1.43 21.31 1.80
C ASN A 239 -0.61 22.08 0.75
N ASP A 240 0.66 22.36 1.05
CA ASP A 240 1.62 23.01 0.16
C ASP A 240 3.03 22.40 0.34
N LEU A 241 3.92 22.67 -0.61
CA LEU A 241 5.28 22.10 -0.68
C LEU A 241 6.19 22.49 0.49
N TYR A 242 5.87 23.57 1.22
CA TYR A 242 6.74 24.12 2.26
C TYR A 242 6.20 23.83 3.67
N GLY A 243 4.87 23.73 3.82
CA GLY A 243 4.23 23.41 5.09
C GLY A 243 4.60 24.42 6.20
N PRO A 244 4.86 23.98 7.45
CA PRO A 244 5.19 24.90 8.54
C PRO A 244 6.60 25.52 8.45
N THR A 245 7.48 24.99 7.59
CA THR A 245 8.90 25.38 7.53
C THR A 245 9.14 26.82 7.08
N LYS A 246 8.18 27.42 6.37
CA LYS A 246 8.23 28.81 5.90
C LYS A 246 7.87 29.84 6.96
N GLU A 247 7.25 29.44 8.07
CA GLU A 247 6.81 30.38 9.12
C GLU A 247 7.50 30.14 10.47
N ASP A 248 7.84 28.90 10.81
CA ASP A 248 8.35 28.56 12.14
C ASP A 248 9.88 28.86 12.23
N PRO A 249 10.31 29.83 13.06
CA PRO A 249 11.72 30.17 13.22
C PRO A 249 12.50 29.14 14.05
N THR A 250 11.80 28.24 14.77
CA THR A 250 12.43 27.31 15.72
C THR A 250 13.11 26.13 15.04
N PHE A 251 12.78 25.84 13.77
CA PHE A 251 13.43 24.79 12.99
C PHE A 251 14.88 25.13 12.68
N GLU A 252 15.76 24.16 12.89
CA GLU A 252 17.21 24.31 12.68
C GLU A 252 17.70 23.45 11.50
N MET A 253 17.03 22.34 11.22
CA MET A 253 17.46 21.36 10.22
C MET A 253 16.28 20.73 9.48
N ILE A 254 16.44 20.53 8.17
CA ILE A 254 15.52 19.72 7.34
C ILE A 254 16.22 18.46 6.81
N VAL A 255 15.51 17.33 6.91
CA VAL A 255 15.93 16.07 6.29
C VAL A 255 15.11 15.84 5.02
N VAL A 256 15.81 15.60 3.91
CA VAL A 256 15.25 15.40 2.57
C VAL A 256 15.85 14.16 1.93
N SER A 257 15.20 13.59 0.91
CA SER A 257 15.83 12.60 0.04
C SER A 257 16.60 13.29 -1.09
N GLU A 258 17.44 12.55 -1.81
CA GLU A 258 18.10 13.06 -3.03
C GLU A 258 17.11 13.68 -4.02
N GLU A 259 15.92 13.08 -4.16
CA GLU A 259 14.86 13.58 -5.05
C GLU A 259 14.26 14.92 -4.60
N THR A 260 14.20 15.16 -3.29
CA THR A 260 13.55 16.33 -2.70
C THR A 260 14.54 17.40 -2.23
N LYS A 261 15.84 17.23 -2.47
CA LYS A 261 16.90 18.21 -2.17
C LYS A 261 16.57 19.61 -2.68
N ARG A 262 16.10 19.72 -3.94
CA ARG A 262 15.69 21.00 -4.53
C ARG A 262 14.56 21.69 -3.75
N GLY A 263 13.67 20.91 -3.14
CA GLY A 263 12.62 21.42 -2.26
C GLY A 263 13.19 22.05 -0.98
N GLY A 264 14.18 21.40 -0.35
CA GLY A 264 14.92 21.96 0.78
C GLY A 264 15.65 23.26 0.44
N ASP A 265 16.32 23.30 -0.72
CA ASP A 265 16.99 24.50 -1.23
C ASP A 265 15.97 25.65 -1.41
N LYS A 266 14.78 25.35 -1.97
CA LYS A 266 13.69 26.33 -2.14
C LYS A 266 13.10 26.84 -0.82
N ILE A 267 12.98 25.98 0.19
CA ILE A 267 12.56 26.36 1.54
C ILE A 267 13.53 27.40 2.10
N ASN A 268 14.83 27.20 1.94
CA ASN A 268 15.84 28.15 2.42
C ASN A 268 15.79 29.50 1.70
N GLU A 269 15.49 29.54 0.40
CA GLU A 269 15.24 30.80 -0.32
C GLU A 269 14.05 31.56 0.27
N LEU A 270 12.93 30.88 0.53
CA LEU A 270 11.73 31.48 1.11
C LEU A 270 11.96 31.95 2.55
N ARG A 271 12.69 31.17 3.35
CA ARG A 271 13.06 31.54 4.72
C ARG A 271 13.87 32.84 4.75
N LEU A 272 14.85 32.98 3.87
CA LEU A 272 15.61 34.24 3.74
C LEU A 272 14.73 35.42 3.35
N GLN A 273 13.80 35.25 2.41
CA GLN A 273 12.84 36.30 2.03
C GLN A 273 11.95 36.75 3.19
N LYS A 274 11.76 35.88 4.19
CA LYS A 274 10.98 36.12 5.41
C LYS A 274 11.82 36.48 6.62
N ASN A 275 13.11 36.78 6.45
CA ASN A 275 14.06 37.07 7.54
C ASN A 275 14.22 35.93 8.57
N LEU A 276 14.07 34.68 8.13
CA LEU A 276 14.32 33.48 8.94
C LEU A 276 15.72 32.91 8.66
N SER A 277 16.29 32.22 9.65
CA SER A 277 17.56 31.49 9.50
C SER A 277 17.42 30.36 8.48
N LYS A 278 18.50 30.04 7.76
CA LYS A 278 18.54 28.83 6.91
C LYS A 278 18.47 27.58 7.78
N LEU A 279 17.82 26.56 7.24
CA LEU A 279 17.88 25.20 7.77
C LEU A 279 19.11 24.50 7.23
N ASP A 280 19.81 23.78 8.09
CA ASP A 280 20.79 22.80 7.65
C ASP A 280 20.08 21.68 6.90
N ILE A 281 20.55 21.34 5.69
CA ILE A 281 19.92 20.33 4.84
C ILE A 281 20.75 19.05 4.91
N TYR A 282 20.13 17.97 5.34
CA TYR A 282 20.71 16.63 5.22
C TYR A 282 19.96 15.81 4.18
N VAL A 283 20.72 15.21 3.28
CA VAL A 283 20.22 14.47 2.14
C VAL A 283 20.41 12.97 2.41
N VAL A 284 19.30 12.24 2.35
CA VAL A 284 19.28 10.78 2.48
C VAL A 284 19.34 10.15 1.09
N GLU A 285 20.32 9.27 0.89
CA GLU A 285 20.52 8.51 -0.34
C GLU A 285 19.34 7.56 -0.61
N LEU A 286 19.04 7.32 -1.89
CA LEU A 286 17.96 6.43 -2.29
C LEU A 286 18.41 4.97 -2.19
N ALA A 287 17.66 4.17 -1.43
CA ALA A 287 17.87 2.73 -1.32
C ALA A 287 17.41 1.99 -2.58
N ALA A 288 18.27 1.15 -3.16
CA ALA A 288 17.93 0.28 -4.28
C ALA A 288 16.89 -0.79 -3.88
N ASP A 289 15.99 -1.12 -4.81
CA ASP A 289 15.05 -2.23 -4.69
C ASP A 289 15.55 -3.42 -5.52
N GLU A 290 16.21 -4.38 -4.86
CA GLU A 290 16.74 -5.59 -5.52
C GLU A 290 15.64 -6.49 -6.12
N CYS A 291 14.37 -6.24 -5.78
CA CYS A 291 13.21 -7.01 -6.23
C CYS A 291 12.39 -6.30 -7.32
N CYS A 292 12.86 -5.17 -7.86
CA CYS A 292 12.11 -4.43 -8.88
C CYS A 292 11.99 -5.21 -10.19
N ASN A 293 10.86 -5.03 -10.89
CA ASN A 293 10.67 -5.47 -12.28
C ASN A 293 10.89 -4.31 -13.26
N GLU A 294 10.80 -4.57 -14.57
CA GLU A 294 11.05 -3.57 -15.62
C GLU A 294 10.13 -2.33 -15.57
N ILE A 295 8.98 -2.45 -14.93
CA ILE A 295 7.95 -1.38 -14.83
C ILE A 295 8.15 -0.52 -13.58
N GLU A 296 8.83 -1.07 -12.57
CA GLU A 296 9.08 -0.45 -11.29
C GLU A 296 10.33 0.45 -11.32
N GLU A 297 10.37 1.43 -10.42
CA GLU A 297 11.57 2.24 -10.18
C GLU A 297 12.68 1.34 -9.58
N THR A 298 13.94 1.63 -9.88
CA THR A 298 15.09 0.86 -9.35
C THR A 298 15.31 1.07 -7.84
N LYS A 299 14.65 2.07 -7.25
CA LYS A 299 14.71 2.40 -5.82
C LYS A 299 13.45 1.96 -5.11
N ILE A 300 13.56 1.76 -3.79
CA ILE A 300 12.40 1.49 -2.93
C ILE A 300 11.53 2.75 -2.89
N SER A 301 10.34 2.69 -3.50
CA SER A 301 9.43 3.84 -3.59
C SER A 301 7.97 3.46 -3.36
N SER A 302 7.17 4.44 -2.93
CA SER A 302 5.74 4.23 -2.75
C SER A 302 5.03 3.92 -4.07
N SER A 303 5.57 4.37 -5.20
CA SER A 303 5.07 4.03 -6.54
C SER A 303 5.14 2.52 -6.77
N ASN A 304 6.30 1.90 -6.52
CA ASN A 304 6.47 0.44 -6.63
C ASN A 304 5.50 -0.30 -5.70
N HIS A 305 5.34 0.17 -4.46
CA HIS A 305 4.38 -0.42 -3.53
C HIS A 305 2.95 -0.41 -4.10
N ARG A 306 2.51 0.70 -4.70
CA ARG A 306 1.17 0.76 -5.32
C ARG A 306 1.04 -0.13 -6.56
N ILE A 307 2.09 -0.26 -7.37
CA ILE A 307 2.13 -1.22 -8.49
C ILE A 307 1.96 -2.66 -7.97
N ARG A 308 2.67 -3.01 -6.89
CA ARG A 308 2.62 -4.36 -6.28
C ARG A 308 1.27 -4.69 -5.63
N LEU A 309 0.49 -3.68 -5.24
CA LEU A 309 -0.87 -3.86 -4.73
C LEU A 309 -1.88 -4.28 -5.81
N LEU A 310 -1.58 -4.01 -7.09
CA LEU A 310 -2.48 -4.39 -8.16
C LEU A 310 -2.62 -5.91 -8.25
N GLY A 311 -3.84 -6.39 -8.45
CA GLY A 311 -4.15 -7.81 -8.43
C GLY A 311 -4.00 -8.50 -7.07
N THR A 312 -3.88 -7.74 -5.97
CA THR A 312 -3.97 -8.27 -4.60
C THR A 312 -5.29 -7.86 -3.95
N ARG A 313 -5.74 -8.61 -2.95
CA ARG A 313 -6.95 -8.26 -2.20
C ARG A 313 -6.71 -7.10 -1.23
N LEU A 314 -7.30 -5.94 -1.53
CA LEU A 314 -7.22 -4.71 -0.72
C LEU A 314 -8.24 -4.66 0.42
N GLN A 315 -9.40 -5.29 0.25
CA GLN A 315 -10.50 -5.28 1.22
C GLN A 315 -11.12 -6.67 1.37
N ALA A 316 -11.64 -6.96 2.56
CA ALA A 316 -12.29 -8.25 2.84
C ALA A 316 -13.54 -8.46 1.96
N PRO A 317 -13.83 -9.71 1.55
CA PRO A 317 -15.01 -10.00 0.74
C PRO A 317 -16.33 -9.77 1.49
N ARG A 318 -17.40 -9.51 0.75
CA ARG A 318 -18.76 -9.22 1.25
C ARG A 318 -19.59 -10.49 1.41
N ILE A 319 -19.18 -11.33 2.35
CA ILE A 319 -19.76 -12.67 2.56
C ILE A 319 -21.08 -12.64 3.35
N ASN A 320 -21.30 -11.61 4.17
CA ASN A 320 -22.47 -11.53 5.05
C ASN A 320 -23.77 -11.84 4.27
N ASP A 321 -24.48 -12.87 4.76
CA ASP A 321 -25.75 -13.40 4.27
C ASP A 321 -25.76 -14.06 2.88
N LYS A 322 -24.60 -14.41 2.30
CA LYS A 322 -24.50 -15.06 0.98
C LYS A 322 -23.92 -16.48 1.04
N PRO A 323 -24.41 -17.41 0.19
CA PRO A 323 -23.75 -18.70 0.02
C PRO A 323 -22.38 -18.50 -0.64
N LEU A 324 -21.37 -19.25 -0.19
CA LEU A 324 -20.01 -19.18 -0.77
C LEU A 324 -19.93 -19.64 -2.24
N LYS A 325 -20.95 -20.36 -2.73
CA LYS A 325 -21.04 -20.86 -4.10
C LYS A 325 -22.42 -20.59 -4.72
N PRO A 326 -22.48 -20.12 -5.98
CA PRO A 326 -21.34 -19.67 -6.78
C PRO A 326 -20.71 -18.40 -6.19
N TYR A 327 -19.38 -18.30 -6.26
CA TYR A 327 -18.66 -17.11 -5.82
C TYR A 327 -18.70 -16.04 -6.92
N ILE A 328 -19.42 -14.95 -6.64
CA ILE A 328 -19.67 -13.86 -7.59
C ILE A 328 -18.63 -12.75 -7.48
N ILE A 329 -17.91 -12.49 -8.57
CA ILE A 329 -17.01 -11.35 -8.75
C ILE A 329 -17.73 -10.30 -9.59
N GLY A 330 -17.92 -9.10 -9.06
CA GLY A 330 -18.37 -7.94 -9.84
C GLY A 330 -17.19 -7.30 -10.56
N LEU A 331 -17.11 -7.41 -11.88
CA LEU A 331 -16.07 -6.76 -12.68
C LEU A 331 -16.58 -5.41 -13.22
N THR A 332 -15.92 -4.33 -12.83
CA THR A 332 -16.25 -2.97 -13.25
C THR A 332 -14.99 -2.17 -13.59
N GLY A 333 -15.13 -0.90 -13.92
CA GLY A 333 -14.06 -0.10 -14.50
C GLY A 333 -14.57 1.07 -15.32
N GLY A 334 -13.78 2.14 -15.40
CA GLY A 334 -14.09 3.28 -16.27
C GLY A 334 -14.11 2.94 -17.77
N ILE A 335 -14.56 3.87 -18.59
CA ILE A 335 -14.47 3.74 -20.04
C ILE A 335 -13.02 3.55 -20.50
N ALA A 336 -12.83 2.67 -21.48
CA ALA A 336 -11.52 2.32 -22.04
C ALA A 336 -10.49 1.72 -21.04
N SER A 337 -10.92 1.33 -19.83
CA SER A 337 -10.02 0.77 -18.82
C SER A 337 -9.62 -0.70 -19.03
N GLY A 338 -10.06 -1.34 -20.12
CA GLY A 338 -9.65 -2.71 -20.48
C GLY A 338 -10.42 -3.85 -19.81
N LYS A 339 -11.60 -3.57 -19.21
CA LYS A 339 -12.48 -4.58 -18.57
C LYS A 339 -12.67 -5.86 -19.38
N SER A 340 -12.99 -5.75 -20.67
CA SER A 340 -13.32 -6.91 -21.50
C SER A 340 -12.11 -7.84 -21.73
N SER A 341 -10.89 -7.30 -21.75
CA SER A 341 -9.66 -8.11 -21.80
C SER A 341 -9.43 -8.87 -20.49
N VAL A 342 -9.73 -8.23 -19.34
CA VAL A 342 -9.70 -8.89 -18.03
C VAL A 342 -10.78 -9.98 -17.92
N ALA A 343 -12.00 -9.71 -18.41
CA ALA A 343 -13.10 -10.68 -18.44
C ALA A 343 -12.72 -11.93 -19.26
N GLU A 344 -12.18 -11.75 -20.47
CA GLU A 344 -11.75 -12.84 -21.34
C GLU A 344 -10.66 -13.70 -20.67
N LYS A 345 -9.71 -13.07 -19.95
CA LYS A 345 -8.69 -13.81 -19.19
C LYS A 345 -9.32 -14.63 -18.05
N LEU A 346 -10.29 -14.09 -17.33
CA LEU A 346 -10.99 -14.80 -16.25
C LEU A 346 -11.79 -15.99 -16.77
N GLU A 347 -12.46 -15.86 -17.92
CA GLU A 347 -13.11 -16.98 -18.60
C GLU A 347 -12.12 -18.11 -18.93
N LYS A 348 -10.96 -17.76 -19.51
CA LYS A 348 -9.89 -18.72 -19.82
C LYS A 348 -9.33 -19.41 -18.57
N LEU A 349 -9.41 -18.77 -17.41
CA LEU A 349 -9.01 -19.35 -16.12
C LEU A 349 -10.11 -20.22 -15.49
N GLY A 350 -11.30 -20.30 -16.10
CA GLY A 350 -12.40 -21.18 -15.70
C GLY A 350 -13.57 -20.48 -15.00
N ALA A 351 -13.62 -19.15 -15.00
CA ALA A 351 -14.80 -18.42 -14.51
C ALA A 351 -15.96 -18.49 -15.52
N GLY A 352 -17.20 -18.55 -15.02
CA GLY A 352 -18.36 -18.24 -15.84
C GLY A 352 -18.46 -16.72 -16.03
N LEU A 353 -18.93 -16.24 -17.18
CA LEU A 353 -19.08 -14.80 -17.44
C LEU A 353 -20.53 -14.43 -17.72
N VAL A 354 -21.01 -13.43 -16.99
CA VAL A 354 -22.27 -12.74 -17.23
C VAL A 354 -21.96 -11.30 -17.62
N ASN A 355 -22.12 -10.99 -18.91
CA ASN A 355 -21.91 -9.64 -19.41
C ASN A 355 -23.23 -8.86 -19.36
N CYS A 356 -23.38 -8.00 -18.34
CA CYS A 356 -24.60 -7.23 -18.12
C CYS A 356 -24.84 -6.17 -19.20
N ASP A 357 -23.78 -5.66 -19.85
CA ASP A 357 -23.92 -4.69 -20.93
C ASP A 357 -24.52 -5.33 -22.19
N LYS A 358 -24.21 -6.62 -22.44
CA LYS A 358 -24.83 -7.43 -23.50
C LYS A 358 -26.27 -7.81 -23.14
N LEU A 359 -26.52 -8.25 -21.89
CA LEU A 359 -27.89 -8.53 -21.43
C LEU A 359 -28.78 -7.29 -21.55
N ALA A 360 -28.23 -6.10 -21.23
CA ALA A 360 -28.92 -4.84 -21.44
C ALA A 360 -29.29 -4.66 -22.91
N HIS A 361 -28.42 -4.99 -23.87
CA HIS A 361 -28.75 -4.91 -25.29
C HIS A 361 -29.94 -5.80 -25.67
N ASP A 362 -29.95 -7.05 -25.17
CA ASP A 362 -30.97 -8.05 -25.50
C ASP A 362 -32.34 -7.71 -24.90
N LEU A 363 -32.37 -7.03 -23.75
CA LEU A 363 -33.59 -6.57 -23.09
C LEU A 363 -34.32 -5.47 -23.88
N TYR A 364 -33.64 -4.76 -24.78
CA TYR A 364 -34.26 -3.74 -25.64
C TYR A 364 -34.92 -4.34 -26.90
N LEU A 365 -34.84 -5.65 -27.11
CA LEU A 365 -35.45 -6.30 -28.27
C LEU A 365 -36.98 -6.32 -28.15
N PRO A 366 -37.71 -6.18 -29.27
CA PRO A 366 -39.17 -6.25 -29.29
C PRO A 366 -39.71 -7.51 -28.59
N GLY A 367 -40.78 -7.35 -27.82
CA GLY A 367 -41.44 -8.45 -27.08
C GLY A 367 -40.81 -8.78 -25.72
N LYS A 368 -39.79 -8.04 -25.27
CA LYS A 368 -39.23 -8.14 -23.91
C LYS A 368 -39.95 -7.18 -22.96
N ASP A 369 -40.01 -7.53 -21.68
CA ASP A 369 -40.64 -6.70 -20.64
C ASP A 369 -40.03 -5.30 -20.56
N CYS A 370 -38.70 -5.21 -20.69
CA CYS A 370 -37.98 -3.94 -20.71
C CYS A 370 -38.35 -3.07 -21.92
N PHE A 371 -38.55 -3.67 -23.11
CA PHE A 371 -38.99 -2.95 -24.30
C PHE A 371 -40.38 -2.34 -24.08
N HIS A 372 -41.34 -3.10 -23.54
CA HIS A 372 -42.68 -2.58 -23.23
C HIS A 372 -42.64 -1.47 -22.18
N ALA A 373 -41.85 -1.65 -21.12
CA ALA A 373 -41.72 -0.67 -20.05
C ALA A 373 -41.13 0.66 -20.56
N ILE A 374 -40.13 0.60 -21.46
CA ILE A 374 -39.55 1.79 -22.09
C ILE A 374 -40.61 2.51 -22.95
N LEU A 375 -41.41 1.77 -23.73
CA LEU A 375 -42.46 2.37 -24.56
C LEU A 375 -43.60 3.00 -23.76
N GLU A 376 -43.97 2.39 -22.63
CA GLU A 376 -44.98 2.95 -21.73
C GLU A 376 -44.52 4.29 -21.16
N HIS A 377 -43.23 4.45 -20.85
CA HIS A 377 -42.68 5.68 -20.28
C HIS A 377 -42.35 6.76 -21.32
N PHE A 378 -41.68 6.39 -22.40
CA PHE A 378 -41.13 7.33 -23.40
C PHE A 378 -42.00 7.47 -24.66
N GLY A 379 -43.05 6.65 -24.78
CA GLY A 379 -43.95 6.64 -25.93
C GLY A 379 -43.39 5.89 -27.14
N SER A 380 -44.21 5.74 -28.19
CA SER A 380 -43.82 5.05 -29.42
C SER A 380 -42.96 5.88 -30.37
N SER A 381 -42.73 7.16 -30.08
CA SER A 381 -41.93 8.08 -30.91
C SER A 381 -40.44 7.74 -30.94
N ILE A 382 -39.96 6.90 -30.02
CA ILE A 382 -38.59 6.40 -29.98
C ILE A 382 -38.38 5.13 -30.80
N LEU A 383 -39.39 4.65 -31.54
CA LEU A 383 -39.27 3.49 -32.41
C LEU A 383 -38.77 3.88 -33.80
N ASN A 384 -37.94 3.03 -34.37
CA ASN A 384 -37.65 3.01 -35.80
C ASN A 384 -38.83 2.43 -36.59
N SER A 385 -38.81 2.61 -37.91
CA SER A 385 -39.82 2.03 -38.83
C SER A 385 -39.84 0.50 -38.84
N ASP A 386 -38.77 -0.15 -38.36
CA ASP A 386 -38.65 -1.60 -38.21
C ASP A 386 -39.19 -2.13 -36.87
N GLY A 387 -39.70 -1.24 -35.99
CA GLY A 387 -40.27 -1.59 -34.69
C GLY A 387 -39.24 -1.76 -33.56
N PHE A 388 -37.95 -1.47 -33.80
CA PHE A 388 -36.91 -1.49 -32.77
C PHE A 388 -36.75 -0.11 -32.10
N ILE A 389 -36.26 -0.08 -30.86
CA ILE A 389 -35.93 1.18 -30.18
C ILE A 389 -34.79 1.88 -30.91
N ASN A 390 -35.05 3.12 -31.36
CA ASN A 390 -34.04 4.02 -31.87
C ASN A 390 -33.20 4.56 -30.70
N ARG A 391 -32.05 3.94 -30.48
CA ARG A 391 -31.11 4.31 -29.40
C ARG A 391 -30.57 5.72 -29.52
N LYS A 392 -30.49 6.27 -30.74
CA LYS A 392 -30.04 7.64 -30.95
C LYS A 392 -31.10 8.61 -30.44
N LEU A 393 -32.37 8.44 -30.84
CA LEU A 393 -33.48 9.27 -30.36
C LEU A 393 -33.68 9.14 -28.85
N LEU A 394 -33.68 7.91 -28.32
CA LEU A 394 -33.77 7.70 -26.88
C LEU A 394 -32.58 8.34 -26.15
N GLY A 395 -31.38 8.19 -26.70
CA GLY A 395 -30.16 8.84 -26.21
C GLY A 395 -30.30 10.37 -26.16
N ASP A 396 -30.78 10.99 -27.23
CA ASP A 396 -30.99 12.44 -27.30
C ASP A 396 -32.01 12.93 -26.24
N ILE A 397 -33.02 12.12 -25.91
CA ILE A 397 -33.98 12.44 -24.84
C ILE A 397 -33.32 12.34 -23.46
N VAL A 398 -32.64 11.23 -23.16
CA VAL A 398 -32.13 10.97 -21.81
C VAL A 398 -30.82 11.69 -21.50
N PHE A 399 -29.92 11.86 -22.47
CA PHE A 399 -28.65 12.54 -22.22
C PHE A 399 -28.79 14.07 -22.09
N ASN A 400 -29.89 14.64 -22.61
CA ASN A 400 -30.20 16.07 -22.43
C ASN A 400 -31.04 16.35 -21.17
N ASN A 401 -31.51 15.31 -20.47
CA ASN A 401 -32.31 15.47 -19.26
C ASN A 401 -31.94 14.43 -18.19
N LYS A 402 -31.28 14.90 -17.12
CA LYS A 402 -30.83 14.07 -16.00
C LYS A 402 -31.96 13.28 -15.34
N GLU A 403 -33.15 13.87 -15.18
CA GLU A 403 -34.32 13.19 -14.59
C GLU A 403 -34.78 12.03 -15.48
N GLN A 404 -34.80 12.22 -16.79
CA GLN A 404 -35.17 11.20 -17.76
C GLN A 404 -34.15 10.05 -17.79
N LEU A 405 -32.85 10.36 -17.68
CA LEU A 405 -31.80 9.35 -17.55
C LEU A 405 -31.97 8.53 -16.26
N GLU A 406 -32.27 9.19 -15.14
CA GLU A 406 -32.55 8.50 -13.87
C GLU A 406 -33.80 7.61 -13.95
N ASN A 407 -34.86 8.07 -14.61
CA ASN A 407 -36.07 7.27 -14.81
C ASN A 407 -35.80 6.04 -15.67
N LEU A 408 -35.08 6.20 -16.78
CA LEU A 408 -34.66 5.09 -17.63
C LEU A 408 -33.84 4.07 -16.82
N ASN A 409 -32.86 4.54 -16.04
CA ASN A 409 -32.00 3.67 -15.24
C ASN A 409 -32.79 2.92 -14.15
N LYS A 410 -33.71 3.59 -13.45
CA LYS A 410 -34.59 2.96 -12.42
C LYS A 410 -35.45 1.85 -13.02
N LEU A 411 -35.87 2.00 -14.27
CA LEU A 411 -36.68 1.01 -14.96
C LEU A 411 -35.86 -0.20 -15.38
N ILE A 412 -34.68 0.04 -15.97
CA ILE A 412 -33.94 -0.99 -16.69
C ILE A 412 -33.00 -1.77 -15.76
N TRP A 413 -32.35 -1.11 -14.80
CA TRP A 413 -31.35 -1.77 -13.95
C TRP A 413 -31.90 -2.95 -13.15
N PRO A 414 -33.11 -2.91 -12.55
CA PRO A 414 -33.69 -4.07 -11.89
C PRO A 414 -33.90 -5.26 -12.84
N LEU A 415 -34.33 -5.00 -14.08
CA LEU A 415 -34.56 -6.04 -15.09
C LEU A 415 -33.25 -6.68 -15.56
N ILE A 416 -32.20 -5.87 -15.79
CA ILE A 416 -30.86 -6.40 -16.09
C ILE A 416 -30.36 -7.28 -14.95
N LEU A 417 -30.48 -6.81 -13.70
CA LEU A 417 -30.02 -7.58 -12.55
C LEU A 417 -30.79 -8.89 -12.38
N GLN A 418 -32.10 -8.89 -12.65
CA GLN A 418 -32.91 -10.10 -12.63
C GLN A 418 -32.43 -11.11 -13.69
N GLU A 419 -32.15 -10.66 -14.90
CA GLU A 419 -31.65 -11.53 -15.97
C GLU A 419 -30.23 -12.03 -15.68
N ALA A 420 -29.36 -11.17 -15.14
CA ALA A 420 -28.02 -11.54 -14.70
C ALA A 420 -28.06 -12.63 -13.62
N LYS A 421 -29.00 -12.55 -12.66
CA LYS A 421 -29.18 -13.61 -11.65
C LYS A 421 -29.60 -14.94 -12.27
N LYS A 422 -30.51 -14.93 -13.26
CA LYS A 422 -30.88 -16.16 -13.98
C LYS A 422 -29.68 -16.77 -14.71
N GLU A 423 -28.88 -15.95 -15.39
CA GLU A 423 -27.69 -16.44 -16.09
C GLU A 423 -26.63 -16.97 -15.11
N ILE A 424 -26.48 -16.33 -13.94
CA ILE A 424 -25.66 -16.84 -12.84
C ILE A 424 -26.12 -18.24 -12.41
N ASP A 425 -27.42 -18.45 -12.19
CA ASP A 425 -27.97 -19.74 -11.79
C ASP A 425 -27.77 -20.82 -12.88
N ILE A 426 -27.94 -20.44 -14.15
CA ILE A 426 -27.68 -21.31 -15.31
C ILE A 426 -26.21 -21.72 -15.36
N LEU A 427 -25.27 -20.78 -15.24
CA LEU A 427 -23.84 -21.07 -15.23
C LEU A 427 -23.47 -21.94 -14.02
N TYR A 428 -24.03 -21.67 -12.86
CA TYR A 428 -23.78 -22.49 -11.68
C TYR A 428 -24.26 -23.94 -11.89
N SER A 429 -25.44 -24.14 -12.49
CA SER A 429 -25.93 -25.47 -12.85
C SER A 429 -25.05 -26.22 -13.85
N LYS A 430 -24.27 -25.49 -14.67
CA LYS A 430 -23.27 -26.03 -15.60
C LYS A 430 -21.92 -26.33 -14.94
N GLY A 431 -21.77 -26.07 -13.63
CA GLY A 431 -20.58 -26.39 -12.84
C GLY A 431 -19.61 -25.23 -12.61
N TYR A 432 -19.95 -24.01 -13.00
CA TYR A 432 -19.12 -22.84 -12.75
C TYR A 432 -19.21 -22.39 -11.28
N ASN A 433 -18.15 -22.65 -10.49
CA ASN A 433 -18.11 -22.29 -9.07
C ASN A 433 -17.75 -20.82 -8.81
N ILE A 434 -17.11 -20.15 -9.77
CA ILE A 434 -16.75 -18.73 -9.71
C ILE A 434 -17.37 -18.09 -10.95
N ILE A 435 -18.13 -17.02 -10.77
CA ILE A 435 -18.84 -16.32 -11.85
C ILE A 435 -18.51 -14.84 -11.79
N VAL A 436 -18.14 -14.27 -12.94
CA VAL A 436 -17.84 -12.86 -13.13
C VAL A 436 -19.08 -12.17 -13.69
N MET A 437 -19.60 -11.18 -12.97
CA MET A 437 -20.64 -10.27 -13.44
C MET A 437 -19.99 -8.98 -13.92
N GLU A 438 -19.83 -8.83 -15.23
CA GLU A 438 -19.22 -7.65 -15.86
C GLU A 438 -20.27 -6.57 -16.11
N ALA A 439 -20.07 -5.38 -15.55
CA ALA A 439 -20.96 -4.25 -15.76
C ALA A 439 -20.24 -2.90 -15.64
N ALA A 440 -20.44 -2.00 -16.60
CA ALA A 440 -19.94 -0.62 -16.53
C ALA A 440 -20.64 0.22 -15.45
N VAL A 441 -21.89 -0.09 -15.14
CA VAL A 441 -22.74 0.65 -14.17
C VAL A 441 -22.81 0.00 -12.79
N LEU A 442 -21.95 -1.00 -12.51
CA LEU A 442 -22.07 -1.88 -11.34
C LEU A 442 -22.25 -1.11 -10.03
N ILE A 443 -21.41 -0.09 -9.80
CA ILE A 443 -21.37 0.68 -8.55
C ILE A 443 -22.57 1.65 -8.48
N GLN A 444 -22.86 2.33 -9.59
CA GLN A 444 -23.95 3.31 -9.73
C GLN A 444 -25.31 2.63 -9.54
N ALA A 445 -25.46 1.42 -10.09
CA ALA A 445 -26.67 0.61 -9.99
C ALA A 445 -26.78 -0.15 -8.65
N LYS A 446 -25.81 0.01 -7.74
CA LYS A 446 -25.75 -0.65 -6.43
C LYS A 446 -25.72 -2.18 -6.50
N TRP A 447 -25.23 -2.75 -7.61
CA TRP A 447 -25.17 -4.20 -7.83
C TRP A 447 -24.03 -4.87 -7.07
N GLN A 448 -23.16 -4.09 -6.43
CA GLN A 448 -22.11 -4.61 -5.58
C GLN A 448 -22.62 -5.42 -4.38
N ASN A 449 -23.91 -5.28 -4.04
CA ASN A 449 -24.58 -6.06 -2.99
C ASN A 449 -24.84 -7.51 -3.38
N VAL A 450 -24.86 -7.85 -4.67
CA VAL A 450 -25.00 -9.25 -5.14
C VAL A 450 -23.65 -9.93 -5.34
N CYS A 451 -22.54 -9.18 -5.22
CA CYS A 451 -21.19 -9.68 -5.41
C CYS A 451 -20.52 -10.02 -4.07
N HIS A 452 -19.59 -10.97 -4.08
CA HIS A 452 -18.70 -11.25 -2.96
C HIS A 452 -17.47 -10.35 -3.01
N GLU A 453 -16.93 -10.12 -4.20
CA GLU A 453 -15.83 -9.19 -4.42
C GLU A 453 -16.12 -8.27 -5.60
N ILE A 454 -15.62 -7.04 -5.52
CA ILE A 454 -15.58 -6.09 -6.64
C ILE A 454 -14.17 -5.99 -7.16
N TRP A 455 -14.00 -6.29 -8.44
CA TRP A 455 -12.75 -6.13 -9.17
C TRP A 455 -12.92 -4.94 -10.11
N THR A 456 -12.05 -3.93 -9.97
CA THR A 456 -12.13 -2.73 -10.82
C THR A 456 -10.91 -2.57 -11.71
N CYS A 457 -11.14 -2.25 -12.98
CA CYS A 457 -10.10 -1.89 -13.94
C CYS A 457 -9.97 -0.36 -14.02
N ILE A 458 -8.78 0.15 -13.73
CA ILE A 458 -8.46 1.59 -13.76
C ILE A 458 -7.31 1.90 -14.73
N ILE A 459 -7.33 3.12 -15.26
CA ILE A 459 -6.21 3.76 -15.97
C ILE A 459 -6.26 5.27 -15.66
N PRO A 460 -5.14 6.01 -15.79
CA PRO A 460 -5.15 7.46 -15.67
C PRO A 460 -6.15 8.10 -16.65
N GLN A 461 -6.79 9.19 -16.24
CA GLN A 461 -7.81 9.88 -17.05
C GLN A 461 -7.28 10.27 -18.44
N ASN A 462 -6.04 10.79 -18.51
CA ASN A 462 -5.39 11.15 -19.77
C ASN A 462 -5.21 9.95 -20.71
N GLU A 463 -5.00 8.76 -20.17
CA GLU A 463 -4.90 7.53 -20.96
C GLU A 463 -6.28 7.06 -21.43
N ALA A 464 -7.31 7.17 -20.58
CA ALA A 464 -8.69 6.89 -20.99
C ALA A 464 -9.16 7.80 -22.14
N ILE A 465 -8.81 9.09 -22.09
CA ILE A 465 -9.08 10.07 -23.15
C ILE A 465 -8.42 9.62 -24.46
N LYS A 466 -7.12 9.29 -24.43
CA LYS A 466 -6.40 8.82 -25.63
C LYS A 466 -7.05 7.58 -26.24
N ARG A 467 -7.35 6.58 -25.41
CA ARG A 467 -7.94 5.31 -25.87
C ARG A 467 -9.32 5.50 -26.47
N ILE A 468 -10.18 6.31 -25.85
CA ILE A 468 -11.54 6.53 -26.36
C ILE A 468 -11.53 7.37 -27.65
N MET A 469 -10.65 8.36 -27.77
CA MET A 469 -10.49 9.14 -29.00
C MET A 469 -10.12 8.24 -30.17
N ILE A 470 -9.13 7.36 -29.99
CA ILE A 470 -8.68 6.43 -31.03
C ILE A 470 -9.77 5.41 -31.37
N ARG A 471 -10.39 4.79 -30.35
CA ARG A 471 -11.37 3.70 -30.56
C ARG A 471 -12.69 4.18 -31.17
N ASN A 472 -13.11 5.40 -30.85
CA ASN A 472 -14.44 5.92 -31.20
C ASN A 472 -14.40 7.12 -32.15
N GLU A 473 -13.21 7.52 -32.63
CA GLU A 473 -13.01 8.67 -33.53
C GLU A 473 -13.65 9.96 -32.98
N LEU A 474 -13.40 10.25 -31.70
CA LEU A 474 -13.99 11.40 -30.99
C LEU A 474 -12.99 12.55 -30.84
N SER A 475 -13.51 13.77 -30.71
CA SER A 475 -12.71 14.91 -30.23
C SER A 475 -12.34 14.74 -28.75
N GLU A 476 -11.32 15.46 -28.30
CA GLU A 476 -10.88 15.42 -26.90
C GLU A 476 -11.98 15.90 -25.95
N GLU A 477 -12.74 16.93 -26.34
CA GLU A 477 -13.85 17.48 -25.55
C GLU A 477 -14.97 16.44 -25.39
N ALA A 478 -15.35 15.77 -26.48
CA ALA A 478 -16.35 14.71 -26.46
C ALA A 478 -15.89 13.50 -25.62
N ALA A 479 -14.59 13.17 -25.66
CA ALA A 479 -13.98 12.13 -24.83
C ALA A 479 -14.03 12.48 -23.33
N LYS A 480 -13.66 13.72 -22.96
CA LYS A 480 -13.70 14.21 -21.57
C LYS A 480 -15.10 14.16 -20.98
N LEU A 481 -16.10 14.69 -21.70
CA LEU A 481 -17.49 14.67 -21.27
C LEU A 481 -17.99 13.25 -20.96
N ARG A 482 -17.61 12.27 -21.79
CA ARG A 482 -18.01 10.86 -21.57
C ARG A 482 -17.36 10.24 -20.35
N ILE A 483 -16.14 10.64 -20.01
CA ILE A 483 -15.43 10.15 -18.83
C ILE A 483 -16.00 10.79 -17.57
N GLU A 484 -16.32 12.09 -17.60
CA GLU A 484 -16.84 12.84 -16.45
C GLU A 484 -18.23 12.37 -15.97
N ILE A 485 -19.04 11.76 -16.85
CA ILE A 485 -20.34 11.18 -16.49
C ILE A 485 -20.19 9.90 -15.64
N GLN A 486 -19.02 9.25 -15.68
CA GLN A 486 -18.77 8.00 -14.96
C GLN A 486 -18.08 8.26 -13.62
N PRO A 487 -18.22 7.34 -12.64
CA PRO A 487 -17.47 7.40 -11.41
C PRO A 487 -15.98 7.45 -11.69
N ASN A 488 -15.31 8.36 -11.02
CA ASN A 488 -13.86 8.49 -11.15
C ASN A 488 -13.14 7.29 -10.51
N ASN A 489 -11.84 7.15 -10.79
CA ASN A 489 -11.04 6.04 -10.25
C ASN A 489 -11.10 5.96 -8.72
N THR A 490 -11.14 7.08 -8.00
CA THR A 490 -11.19 7.11 -6.54
C THR A 490 -12.47 6.47 -6.00
N GLU A 491 -13.62 6.78 -6.60
CA GLU A 491 -14.91 6.16 -6.26
C GLU A 491 -14.90 4.66 -6.55
N GLN A 492 -14.30 4.25 -7.67
CA GLN A 492 -14.20 2.84 -8.03
C GLN A 492 -13.27 2.05 -7.10
N VAL A 493 -12.10 2.59 -6.78
CA VAL A 493 -11.11 1.97 -5.88
C VAL A 493 -11.67 1.83 -4.47
N LYS A 494 -12.45 2.82 -4.00
CA LYS A 494 -13.08 2.77 -2.67
C LYS A 494 -14.00 1.55 -2.50
N GLU A 495 -14.71 1.16 -3.55
CA GLU A 495 -15.63 0.01 -3.53
C GLU A 495 -14.95 -1.31 -3.88
N ALA A 496 -13.70 -1.29 -4.34
CA ALA A 496 -13.00 -2.44 -4.88
C ALA A 496 -12.34 -3.31 -3.81
N ASN A 497 -12.53 -4.62 -3.94
CA ASN A 497 -11.74 -5.64 -3.25
C ASN A 497 -10.40 -5.86 -3.95
N VAL A 498 -10.38 -5.79 -5.28
CA VAL A 498 -9.17 -5.94 -6.12
C VAL A 498 -9.16 -4.83 -7.16
N VAL A 499 -7.98 -4.23 -7.37
CA VAL A 499 -7.76 -3.21 -8.39
C VAL A 499 -6.79 -3.77 -9.43
N ILE A 500 -7.14 -3.64 -10.70
CA ILE A 500 -6.32 -4.00 -11.85
C ILE A 500 -6.06 -2.73 -12.65
N CYS A 501 -4.82 -2.50 -13.07
CA CYS A 501 -4.47 -1.38 -13.92
C CYS A 501 -3.94 -1.87 -15.26
N THR A 502 -4.59 -1.43 -16.34
CA THR A 502 -4.27 -1.81 -17.73
C THR A 502 -3.41 -0.77 -18.44
N LEU A 503 -2.66 0.05 -17.68
CA LEU A 503 -1.84 1.13 -18.20
C LEU A 503 -0.62 0.63 -18.98
N TRP A 504 0.00 -0.45 -18.51
CA TRP A 504 1.23 -1.02 -19.09
C TRP A 504 0.91 -2.09 -20.14
N SER A 505 1.85 -3.01 -20.36
CA SER A 505 1.70 -4.10 -21.33
C SER A 505 0.50 -4.99 -21.01
N HIS A 506 0.01 -5.64 -22.05
CA HIS A 506 -1.07 -6.62 -21.91
C HIS A 506 -0.63 -7.77 -21.00
N GLU A 507 0.60 -8.24 -21.13
CA GLU A 507 1.21 -9.29 -20.30
C GLU A 507 1.17 -8.91 -18.82
N PHE A 508 1.56 -7.68 -18.47
CA PHE A 508 1.52 -7.22 -17.08
C PHE A 508 0.10 -7.11 -16.52
N THR A 509 -0.88 -6.82 -17.38
CA THR A 509 -2.30 -6.88 -16.99
C THR A 509 -2.70 -8.33 -16.66
N LEU A 510 -2.30 -9.29 -17.49
CA LEU A 510 -2.62 -10.72 -17.25
C LEU A 510 -1.98 -11.24 -15.96
N GLU A 511 -0.74 -10.82 -15.64
CA GLU A 511 -0.08 -11.18 -14.38
C GLU A 511 -0.86 -10.71 -13.14
N GLN A 512 -1.44 -9.50 -13.19
CA GLN A 512 -2.29 -8.98 -12.12
C GLN A 512 -3.56 -9.84 -11.96
N VAL A 513 -4.20 -10.22 -13.07
CA VAL A 513 -5.40 -11.08 -13.06
C VAL A 513 -5.08 -12.47 -12.51
N GLU A 514 -3.97 -13.07 -12.94
CA GLU A 514 -3.52 -14.38 -12.45
C GLU A 514 -3.17 -14.35 -10.96
N ARG A 515 -2.54 -13.27 -10.48
CA ARG A 515 -2.27 -13.06 -9.06
C ARG A 515 -3.56 -13.05 -8.25
N ALA A 516 -4.53 -12.23 -8.67
CA ALA A 516 -5.81 -12.11 -7.99
C ALA A 516 -6.60 -13.44 -8.01
N TRP A 517 -6.59 -14.13 -9.15
CA TRP A 517 -7.24 -15.43 -9.31
C TRP A 517 -6.64 -16.50 -8.38
N ARG A 518 -5.31 -16.56 -8.31
CA ARG A 518 -4.59 -17.49 -7.42
C ARG A 518 -4.87 -17.20 -5.95
N GLU A 519 -4.89 -15.92 -5.54
CA GLU A 519 -5.24 -15.54 -4.17
C GLU A 519 -6.67 -15.94 -3.81
N LEU A 520 -7.62 -15.67 -4.71
CA LEU A 520 -9.03 -16.02 -4.51
C LEU A 520 -9.22 -17.55 -4.41
N THR A 521 -8.72 -18.31 -5.38
CA THR A 521 -8.88 -19.77 -5.42
C THR A 521 -8.21 -20.45 -4.23
N ALA A 522 -7.04 -19.97 -3.80
CA ALA A 522 -6.39 -20.47 -2.59
C ALA A 522 -7.20 -20.16 -1.31
N ALA A 523 -7.84 -19.00 -1.22
CA ALA A 523 -8.70 -18.65 -0.09
C ALA A 523 -9.95 -19.55 -0.04
N LEU A 524 -10.65 -19.70 -1.17
CA LEU A 524 -11.83 -20.57 -1.28
C LEU A 524 -11.51 -22.05 -1.00
N ALA A 525 -10.33 -22.52 -1.39
CA ALA A 525 -9.89 -23.88 -1.09
C ALA A 525 -9.63 -24.11 0.41
N LYS A 526 -9.29 -23.08 1.18
CA LYS A 526 -9.10 -23.16 2.64
C LYS A 526 -10.42 -23.17 3.39
N GLU A 527 -11.41 -22.43 2.94
CA GLU A 527 -12.75 -22.39 3.57
C GLU A 527 -13.55 -23.69 3.36
N LEU A 528 -13.12 -24.54 2.41
CA LEU A 528 -13.71 -25.85 2.12
C LEU A 528 -13.07 -27.01 2.92
N LYS A 529 -12.00 -26.75 3.69
CA LYS A 529 -11.34 -27.71 4.58
C LYS A 529 -11.67 -27.39 6.03
#